data_AF-A0A2V2U7C8-F1
#
_entry.id   AF-A0A2V2U7C8-F1
#
_cell.length_a   1.000
_cell.length_b   1.000
_cell.length_c   1.000
_cell.angle_alpha   90.00
_cell.angle_beta   90.00
_cell.angle_gamma   90.00
#
_symmetry.space_group_name_H-M   'P 1'
#
loop_
_entity.id
_entity.type
_entity.pdbx_description
1 polymer ?
#
loop_
_entity_poly.entity_id
_entity_poly.type
_entity_poly.pdbx_seq_one_letter_code
_entity_poly.pdbx_strand_id
1 'polypeptide(L)'
;MIKATYVMTVAMSVIILFGVVAQNANSQLPIRQGIINQVCAQLHAQHVNGPLCHTQIPQPPPKAPTVQNQHYNTNIGVPVTIFLSQGSTDPIPNDKLQFSVLGGPTSSTITTPGGTVEASFFFDNHIVAYVPNSNFVGQDSFQYQATDGEGVKSNIGTVTVTVSP
;
A
#
# COMPACT_ATOMS: atom_id res chain seq x y z
N MET A 1 43.78 -14.54 -31.45
CA MET A 1 43.71 -13.07 -31.36
C MET A 1 42.31 -12.48 -31.59
N ILE A 2 41.24 -13.28 -31.74
CA ILE A 2 39.86 -12.78 -32.03
C ILE A 2 39.05 -12.45 -30.75
N LYS A 3 39.44 -12.96 -29.57
CA LYS A 3 38.71 -12.75 -28.30
C LYS A 3 38.85 -11.34 -27.70
N ALA A 4 39.95 -10.63 -27.96
CA ALA A 4 40.21 -9.33 -27.33
C ALA A 4 39.44 -8.16 -28.02
N THR A 5 39.27 -8.23 -29.34
CA THR A 5 38.56 -7.20 -30.12
C THR A 5 37.05 -7.21 -29.86
N TYR A 6 36.46 -8.37 -29.57
CA TYR A 6 35.04 -8.50 -29.25
C TYR A 6 34.69 -7.86 -27.90
N VAL A 7 35.54 -8.06 -26.89
CA VAL A 7 35.33 -7.52 -25.52
C VAL A 7 35.39 -5.99 -25.49
N MET A 8 36.26 -5.37 -26.30
CA MET A 8 36.35 -3.90 -26.38
C MET A 8 35.13 -3.27 -27.07
N THR A 9 34.56 -3.93 -28.07
CA THR A 9 33.42 -3.41 -28.84
C THR A 9 32.12 -3.46 -28.02
N VAL A 10 31.95 -4.50 -27.20
CA VAL A 10 30.80 -4.63 -26.29
C VAL A 10 30.91 -3.65 -25.12
N ALA A 11 32.11 -3.46 -24.55
CA ALA A 11 32.33 -2.51 -23.46
C ALA A 11 32.02 -1.05 -23.90
N MET A 12 32.40 -0.66 -25.11
CA MET A 12 32.12 0.68 -25.62
C MET A 12 30.62 0.92 -25.87
N SER A 13 29.89 -0.12 -26.30
CA SER A 13 28.44 -0.08 -26.56
C SER A 13 27.62 0.01 -25.26
N VAL A 14 28.10 -0.63 -24.20
CA VAL A 14 27.48 -0.63 -22.86
C VAL A 14 27.62 0.75 -22.19
N ILE A 15 28.76 1.43 -22.37
CA ILE A 15 29.00 2.78 -21.81
C ILE A 15 28.08 3.83 -22.47
N ILE A 16 27.82 3.72 -23.77
CA ILE A 16 26.89 4.61 -24.48
C ILE A 16 25.45 4.43 -23.95
N LEU A 17 25.07 3.20 -23.58
CA LEU A 17 23.76 2.92 -22.98
C LEU A 17 23.65 3.48 -21.55
N PHE A 18 24.73 3.47 -20.77
CA PHE A 18 24.78 4.09 -19.45
C PHE A 18 24.72 5.63 -19.48
N GLY A 19 25.28 6.27 -20.52
CA GLY A 19 25.29 7.73 -20.66
C GLY A 19 23.90 8.35 -20.89
N VAL A 20 22.99 7.63 -21.55
CA VAL A 20 21.63 8.12 -21.85
C VAL A 20 20.71 8.07 -20.62
N VAL A 21 20.97 7.15 -19.67
CA VAL A 21 20.11 6.96 -18.47
C VAL A 21 20.31 8.08 -17.42
N ALA A 22 21.41 8.83 -17.49
CA ALA A 22 21.75 9.84 -16.48
C ALA A 22 21.06 11.22 -16.65
N GLN A 23 20.26 11.45 -17.70
CA GLN A 23 19.75 12.80 -18.03
C GLN A 23 18.30 13.11 -17.67
N ASN A 24 17.53 12.22 -17.03
CA ASN A 24 16.15 12.59 -16.67
C ASN A 24 15.79 12.24 -15.22
N ALA A 25 16.16 13.13 -14.31
CA ALA A 25 15.95 13.05 -12.88
C ALA A 25 14.52 13.46 -12.45
N ASN A 26 13.48 13.03 -13.15
CA ASN A 26 12.12 13.29 -12.70
C ASN A 26 11.11 12.20 -13.08
N SER A 27 10.54 11.60 -12.04
CA SER A 27 9.36 10.72 -11.99
C SER A 27 9.54 9.21 -12.27
N GLN A 28 8.93 8.39 -11.40
CA GLN A 28 8.65 6.95 -11.48
C GLN A 28 9.71 5.96 -10.91
N LEU A 29 9.67 5.78 -9.59
CA LEU A 29 10.44 4.77 -8.85
C LEU A 29 10.08 3.28 -9.10
N PRO A 30 8.85 2.85 -9.49
CA PRO A 30 8.56 1.42 -9.64
C PRO A 30 9.08 0.79 -10.95
N ILE A 31 9.35 1.60 -11.98
CA ILE A 31 9.87 1.11 -13.28
C ILE A 31 11.37 0.77 -13.18
N ARG A 32 12.07 1.35 -12.21
CA ARG A 32 13.53 1.23 -12.05
C ARG A 32 13.96 -0.15 -11.57
N GLN A 33 13.19 -0.83 -10.71
CA GLN A 33 13.56 -2.15 -10.20
C GLN A 33 13.44 -3.25 -11.26
N GLY A 34 12.43 -3.15 -12.14
CA GLY A 34 12.24 -4.08 -13.26
C GLY A 34 13.37 -3.99 -14.29
N ILE A 35 13.79 -2.78 -14.64
CA ILE A 35 14.91 -2.55 -15.58
C ILE A 35 16.24 -2.97 -14.95
N ILE A 36 16.48 -2.69 -13.66
CA ILE A 36 17.68 -3.14 -12.94
C ILE A 36 17.76 -4.68 -12.93
N ASN A 37 16.65 -5.37 -12.66
CA ASN A 37 16.62 -6.84 -12.67
C ASN A 37 16.83 -7.41 -14.08
N GLN A 38 16.29 -6.79 -15.13
CA GLN A 38 16.55 -7.20 -16.52
C GLN A 38 18.00 -6.96 -16.95
N VAL A 39 18.62 -5.85 -16.54
CA VAL A 39 20.03 -5.56 -16.81
C VAL A 39 20.96 -6.54 -16.06
N CYS A 40 20.61 -6.91 -14.82
CA CYS A 40 21.34 -7.92 -14.04
C CYS A 40 21.25 -9.33 -14.65
N ALA A 41 20.10 -9.69 -15.24
CA ALA A 41 19.91 -10.96 -15.93
C ALA A 41 20.68 -11.01 -17.26
N GLN A 42 20.80 -9.89 -17.99
CA GLN A 42 21.59 -9.82 -19.22
C GLN A 42 23.11 -9.85 -18.96
N LEU A 43 23.59 -9.31 -17.83
CA LEU A 43 25.01 -9.34 -17.45
C LEU A 43 25.47 -10.73 -16.96
N HIS A 44 24.61 -11.51 -16.31
CA HIS A 44 24.93 -12.90 -15.92
C HIS A 44 25.18 -13.82 -17.13
N ALA A 45 24.58 -13.53 -18.29
CA ALA A 45 24.80 -14.31 -19.52
C ALA A 45 26.17 -14.07 -20.19
N GLN A 46 26.99 -13.13 -19.70
CA GLN A 46 28.27 -12.73 -20.31
C GLN A 46 29.52 -13.16 -19.51
N HIS A 47 29.39 -14.06 -18.53
CA HIS A 47 30.55 -14.69 -17.85
C HIS A 47 31.57 -13.71 -17.23
N VAL A 48 31.11 -12.57 -16.70
CA VAL A 48 31.95 -11.69 -15.85
C VAL A 48 31.81 -12.09 -14.38
N ASN A 49 32.68 -12.99 -13.93
CA ASN A 49 32.85 -13.33 -12.51
C ASN A 49 33.59 -12.21 -11.77
N GLY A 50 32.89 -11.13 -11.44
CA GLY A 50 33.37 -10.06 -10.55
C GLY A 50 32.28 -9.67 -9.54
N PRO A 51 32.65 -9.16 -8.34
CA PRO A 51 31.69 -8.85 -7.28
C PRO A 51 31.00 -7.51 -7.57
N LEU A 52 30.20 -7.45 -8.64
CA LEU A 52 29.47 -6.23 -9.03
C LEU A 52 28.04 -6.56 -9.44
N CYS A 53 27.32 -7.31 -8.60
CA CYS A 53 25.88 -7.48 -8.76
C CYS A 53 25.11 -7.66 -7.44
N HIS A 54 25.66 -7.27 -6.29
CA HIS A 54 25.01 -7.51 -4.99
C HIS A 54 25.11 -6.36 -3.97
N THR A 55 25.53 -5.15 -4.34
CA THR A 55 25.31 -4.00 -3.45
C THR A 55 23.85 -3.59 -3.59
N GLN A 56 22.97 -4.28 -2.84
CA GLN A 56 21.60 -3.83 -2.62
C GLN A 56 21.71 -2.43 -2.03
N ILE A 57 21.40 -1.41 -2.84
CA ILE A 57 21.33 -0.04 -2.35
C ILE A 57 20.33 -0.06 -1.19
N PRO A 58 20.69 0.40 0.02
CA PRO A 58 19.76 0.46 1.12
C PRO A 58 18.53 1.22 0.64
N GLN A 59 17.40 0.53 0.52
CA GLN A 59 16.16 1.20 0.20
C GLN A 59 15.81 2.07 1.41
N PRO A 60 15.36 3.33 1.20
CA PRO A 60 14.78 4.11 2.28
C PRO A 60 13.68 3.28 2.98
N PRO A 61 13.47 3.46 4.30
CA PRO A 61 12.35 2.83 4.98
C PRO A 61 11.04 3.08 4.19
N PRO A 62 10.18 2.06 4.02
CA PRO A 62 8.89 2.24 3.39
C PRO A 62 8.08 3.32 4.12
N LYS A 63 7.40 4.17 3.37
CA LYS A 63 6.61 5.28 3.93
C LYS A 63 5.19 4.79 4.20
N ALA A 64 4.90 4.48 5.46
CA ALA A 64 3.59 3.94 5.82
C ALA A 64 2.48 5.01 5.83
N PRO A 65 1.24 4.63 5.49
CA PRO A 65 0.06 5.45 5.75
C PRO A 65 -0.20 5.59 7.27
N THR A 66 -1.00 6.60 7.62
CA THR A 66 -1.51 6.82 8.98
C THR A 66 -3.03 6.86 8.98
N VAL A 67 -3.67 6.23 9.96
CA VAL A 67 -5.13 6.29 10.19
C VAL A 67 -5.44 6.90 11.56
N GLN A 68 -6.64 7.46 11.72
CA GLN A 68 -7.06 8.14 12.96
C GLN A 68 -8.18 7.40 13.70
N ASN A 69 -8.28 7.63 15.01
CA ASN A 69 -9.48 7.20 15.73
C ASN A 69 -10.67 8.04 15.28
N GLN A 70 -11.83 7.40 15.15
CA GLN A 70 -13.07 8.07 14.74
C GLN A 70 -14.16 7.86 15.79
N HIS A 71 -15.04 8.84 15.92
CA HIS A 71 -16.14 8.81 16.87
C HIS A 71 -17.45 9.21 16.19
N TYR A 72 -18.48 8.41 16.38
CA TYR A 72 -19.82 8.62 15.85
C TYR A 72 -20.87 8.46 16.94
N ASN A 73 -22.01 9.10 16.74
CA ASN A 73 -23.19 8.95 17.59
C ASN A 73 -24.38 8.56 16.72
N THR A 74 -25.25 7.71 17.26
CA THR A 74 -26.52 7.35 16.61
C THR A 74 -27.58 7.04 17.65
N ASN A 75 -28.83 6.95 17.21
CA ASN A 75 -29.92 6.45 18.03
C ASN A 75 -30.13 4.96 17.77
N ILE A 76 -30.79 4.29 18.70
CA ILE A 76 -31.14 2.87 18.58
C ILE A 76 -31.82 2.56 17.24
N GLY A 77 -31.39 1.49 16.58
CA GLY A 77 -31.92 1.05 15.28
C GLY A 77 -31.58 1.96 14.09
N VAL A 78 -30.82 3.05 14.27
CA VAL A 78 -30.43 3.96 13.19
C VAL A 78 -29.01 3.61 12.69
N PRO A 79 -28.85 3.18 11.42
CA PRO A 79 -27.54 2.90 10.85
C PRO A 79 -26.65 4.14 10.70
N VAL A 80 -25.34 3.95 10.79
CA VAL A 80 -24.32 4.99 10.55
C VAL A 80 -23.46 4.60 9.35
N THR A 81 -23.24 5.55 8.45
CA THR A 81 -22.25 5.41 7.37
C THR A 81 -20.92 5.98 7.83
N ILE A 82 -19.86 5.17 7.77
CA ILE A 82 -18.53 5.47 8.31
C ILE A 82 -17.52 5.46 7.17
N PHE A 83 -16.74 6.54 7.06
CA PHE A 83 -15.71 6.70 6.04
C PHE A 83 -14.34 6.43 6.67
N LEU A 84 -13.76 5.25 6.44
CA LEU A 84 -12.46 4.87 7.04
C LEU A 84 -11.30 5.73 6.52
N SER A 85 -11.48 6.35 5.35
CA SER A 85 -10.53 7.32 4.80
C SER A 85 -10.53 8.66 5.54
N GLN A 86 -11.56 8.98 6.33
CA GLN A 86 -11.62 10.26 7.04
C GLN A 86 -10.50 10.37 8.08
N GLY A 87 -9.63 11.37 7.90
CA GLY A 87 -8.48 11.61 8.76
C GLY A 87 -7.26 10.74 8.45
N SER A 88 -7.36 9.84 7.47
CA SER A 88 -6.26 8.98 7.03
C SER A 88 -5.38 9.70 6.01
N THR A 89 -4.06 9.52 6.10
CA THR A 89 -3.06 10.20 5.26
C THR A 89 -1.97 9.25 4.80
N ASP A 90 -1.31 9.60 3.69
CA ASP A 90 -0.12 8.92 3.20
C ASP A 90 0.98 9.94 2.86
N PRO A 91 2.25 9.72 3.26
CA PRO A 91 3.38 10.55 2.84
C PRO A 91 3.69 10.49 1.32
N ILE A 92 3.12 9.55 0.58
CA ILE A 92 3.20 9.39 -0.87
C ILE A 92 1.95 10.04 -1.52
N PRO A 93 2.10 11.15 -2.25
CA PRO A 93 0.97 11.84 -2.87
C PRO A 93 0.23 10.96 -3.89
N ASN A 94 -1.10 11.03 -3.86
CA ASN A 94 -2.00 10.27 -4.73
C ASN A 94 -1.89 8.74 -4.62
N ASP A 95 -1.28 8.23 -3.55
CA ASP A 95 -1.28 6.79 -3.32
C ASP A 95 -2.68 6.28 -2.96
N LYS A 96 -3.00 5.09 -3.45
CA LYS A 96 -4.29 4.45 -3.21
C LYS A 96 -4.21 3.65 -1.91
N LEU A 97 -4.99 4.05 -0.93
CA LEU A 97 -5.14 3.31 0.31
C LEU A 97 -6.27 2.28 0.19
N GLN A 98 -6.03 1.08 0.68
CA GLN A 98 -7.04 0.05 0.89
C GLN A 98 -7.28 -0.11 2.38
N PHE A 99 -8.53 -0.27 2.81
CA PHE A 99 -8.87 -0.38 4.23
C PHE A 99 -9.45 -1.76 4.56
N SER A 100 -9.08 -2.28 5.72
CA SER A 100 -9.60 -3.54 6.26
C SER A 100 -10.06 -3.35 7.70
N VAL A 101 -11.18 -3.98 8.07
CA VAL A 101 -11.63 -4.11 9.46
C VAL A 101 -10.96 -5.34 10.06
N LEU A 102 -10.27 -5.16 11.19
CA LEU A 102 -9.44 -6.20 11.82
C LEU A 102 -10.24 -7.14 12.74
N GLY A 103 -11.43 -6.71 13.15
CA GLY A 103 -12.35 -7.44 14.01
C GLY A 103 -13.64 -6.65 14.17
N GLY A 104 -14.78 -7.35 14.10
CA GLY A 104 -16.09 -6.72 14.17
C GLY A 104 -16.51 -6.32 15.58
N PRO A 105 -17.47 -5.39 15.70
CA PRO A 105 -18.11 -5.09 16.98
C PRO A 105 -18.87 -6.32 17.50
N THR A 106 -18.98 -6.46 18.82
CA THR A 106 -19.66 -7.61 19.43
C THR A 106 -21.18 -7.45 19.50
N SER A 107 -21.68 -6.22 19.44
CA SER A 107 -23.09 -5.87 19.69
C SER A 107 -23.80 -5.28 18.46
N SER A 108 -23.15 -5.33 17.30
CA SER A 108 -23.62 -4.71 16.07
C SER A 108 -23.15 -5.52 14.86
N THR A 109 -23.69 -5.18 13.69
CA THR A 109 -23.19 -5.72 12.42
C THR A 109 -22.53 -4.60 11.61
N ILE A 110 -21.38 -4.90 11.03
CA ILE A 110 -20.77 -4.06 10.00
C ILE A 110 -21.24 -4.62 8.67
N THR A 111 -21.91 -3.84 7.84
CA THR A 111 -22.26 -4.24 6.49
C THR A 111 -21.53 -3.34 5.50
N THR A 112 -21.18 -3.90 4.35
CA THR A 112 -20.76 -3.12 3.18
C THR A 112 -21.95 -3.01 2.23
N PRO A 113 -21.97 -2.01 1.33
CA PRO A 113 -22.86 -2.04 0.18
C PRO A 113 -22.64 -3.36 -0.59
N GLY A 114 -23.55 -4.34 -0.42
CA GLY A 114 -23.39 -5.70 -0.95
C GLY A 114 -23.65 -6.85 0.04
N GLY A 115 -23.71 -6.57 1.36
CA GLY A 115 -24.28 -7.50 2.35
C GLY A 115 -23.36 -8.60 2.92
N THR A 116 -22.09 -8.70 2.50
CA THR A 116 -21.11 -9.65 3.07
C THR A 116 -20.13 -8.96 4.01
N VAL A 117 -20.09 -9.41 5.26
CA VAL A 117 -19.13 -9.01 6.31
C VAL A 117 -17.87 -9.88 6.24
N GLU A 118 -17.42 -10.22 5.05
CA GLU A 118 -16.03 -10.65 4.87
C GLU A 118 -15.27 -9.35 4.67
N ALA A 119 -14.58 -8.89 5.71
CA ALA A 119 -13.87 -7.61 5.78
C ALA A 119 -12.61 -7.58 4.90
N SER A 120 -12.81 -7.93 3.64
CA SER A 120 -11.90 -7.68 2.56
C SER A 120 -12.76 -7.10 1.44
N PHE A 121 -12.14 -6.22 0.66
CA PHE A 121 -12.48 -5.96 -0.74
C PHE A 121 -13.13 -4.61 -1.12
N PHE A 122 -12.30 -3.79 -1.79
CA PHE A 122 -12.47 -3.19 -3.13
C PHE A 122 -13.80 -2.51 -3.50
N PHE A 123 -14.23 -1.51 -2.73
CA PHE A 123 -14.97 -0.40 -3.32
C PHE A 123 -14.25 0.90 -3.02
N ASP A 124 -14.00 1.69 -4.07
CA ASP A 124 -13.22 2.96 -4.11
C ASP A 124 -13.68 4.04 -3.10
N ASN A 125 -14.67 3.76 -2.26
CA ASN A 125 -15.27 4.70 -1.34
C ASN A 125 -14.80 4.51 0.11
N HIS A 126 -14.17 3.38 0.46
CA HIS A 126 -13.67 3.09 1.82
C HIS A 126 -14.75 3.26 2.92
N ILE A 127 -15.99 2.85 2.60
CA ILE A 127 -17.18 3.03 3.43
C ILE A 127 -17.57 1.72 4.11
N VAL A 128 -17.93 1.82 5.39
CA VAL A 128 -18.63 0.75 6.12
C VAL A 128 -19.93 1.27 6.72
N ALA A 129 -20.97 0.43 6.76
CA ALA A 129 -22.23 0.73 7.43
C ALA A 129 -22.29 0.01 8.78
N TYR A 130 -22.38 0.77 9.86
CA TYR A 130 -22.59 0.24 11.20
C TYR A 130 -24.10 0.19 11.49
N VAL A 131 -24.62 -0.99 11.80
CA VAL A 131 -26.03 -1.20 12.16
C VAL A 131 -26.10 -1.70 13.60
N PRO A 132 -26.54 -0.87 14.56
CA PRO A 132 -26.71 -1.31 15.94
C PRO A 132 -27.85 -2.33 16.03
N ASN A 133 -27.70 -3.35 16.88
CA ASN A 133 -28.78 -4.29 17.17
C ASN A 133 -30.02 -3.56 17.71
N SER A 134 -31.21 -4.08 17.44
CA SER A 134 -32.51 -3.42 17.65
C SER A 134 -32.82 -2.97 19.09
N ASN A 135 -32.00 -3.38 20.07
CA ASN A 135 -32.14 -3.06 21.49
C ASN A 135 -30.82 -2.61 22.14
N PHE A 136 -29.77 -2.39 21.36
CA PHE A 136 -28.47 -2.01 21.91
C PHE A 136 -28.44 -0.50 22.21
N VAL A 137 -28.06 -0.16 23.44
CA VAL A 137 -27.75 1.20 23.90
C VAL A 137 -26.43 1.09 24.65
N GLY A 138 -25.50 2.01 24.36
CA GLY A 138 -24.16 1.96 24.90
C GLY A 138 -23.09 2.26 23.85
N GLN A 139 -21.84 1.99 24.21
CA GLN A 139 -20.69 2.22 23.34
C GLN A 139 -20.26 0.91 22.69
N ASP A 140 -20.05 0.93 21.38
CA ASP A 140 -19.49 -0.17 20.61
C ASP A 140 -18.24 0.29 19.86
N SER A 141 -17.37 -0.64 19.48
CA SER A 141 -16.14 -0.30 18.78
C SER A 141 -15.62 -1.41 17.89
N PHE A 142 -14.89 -1.01 16.85
CA PHE A 142 -14.13 -1.91 16.00
C PHE A 142 -12.82 -1.28 15.57
N GLN A 143 -11.87 -2.11 15.16
CA GLN A 143 -10.54 -1.69 14.72
C GLN A 143 -10.39 -1.82 13.21
N TYR A 144 -9.61 -0.92 12.63
CA TYR A 144 -9.33 -0.90 11.19
C TYR A 144 -7.88 -0.51 10.90
N GLN A 145 -7.42 -0.82 9.69
CA GLN A 145 -6.07 -0.53 9.20
C GLN A 145 -6.11 -0.18 7.72
N ALA A 146 -5.23 0.71 7.28
CA ALA A 146 -4.97 1.00 5.87
C ALA A 146 -3.72 0.25 5.38
N THR A 147 -3.72 -0.10 4.09
CA THR A 147 -2.57 -0.60 3.34
C THR A 147 -2.41 0.24 2.09
N ASP A 148 -1.20 0.74 1.82
CA ASP A 148 -0.90 1.56 0.66
C ASP A 148 -0.66 0.75 -0.63
N GLY A 149 -0.34 1.44 -1.73
CA GLY A 149 -0.05 0.81 -3.02
C GLY A 149 1.25 -0.02 -3.03
N GLU A 150 2.14 0.22 -2.08
CA GLU A 150 3.39 -0.53 -1.87
C GLU A 150 3.22 -1.73 -0.93
N GLY A 151 2.03 -1.91 -0.34
CA GLY A 151 1.71 -2.99 0.59
C GLY A 151 2.12 -2.71 2.04
N VAL A 152 2.46 -1.47 2.37
CA VAL A 152 2.82 -1.04 3.73
C VAL A 152 1.55 -0.78 4.53
N LYS A 153 1.54 -1.31 5.76
CA LYS A 153 0.41 -1.18 6.69
C LYS A 153 0.54 0.04 7.59
N SER A 154 -0.58 0.72 7.83
CA SER A 154 -0.67 1.81 8.81
C SER A 154 -0.61 1.33 10.27
N ASN A 155 -0.62 2.28 11.20
CA ASN A 155 -1.09 2.03 12.56
C ASN A 155 -2.53 1.48 12.58
N ILE A 156 -2.97 0.97 13.74
CA ILE A 156 -4.37 0.57 13.95
C ILE A 156 -5.17 1.81 14.38
N GLY A 157 -6.32 2.02 13.74
CA GLY A 157 -7.33 3.00 14.14
C GLY A 157 -8.52 2.32 14.81
N THR A 158 -9.15 3.02 15.76
CA THR A 158 -10.36 2.56 16.44
C THR A 158 -11.53 3.46 16.05
N VAL A 159 -12.61 2.83 15.58
CA VAL A 159 -13.90 3.49 15.42
C VAL A 159 -14.74 3.21 16.66
N THR A 160 -15.26 4.26 17.27
CA THR A 160 -16.18 4.20 18.41
C THR A 160 -17.54 4.72 18.00
N VAL A 161 -18.60 4.00 18.34
CA VAL A 161 -19.98 4.45 18.12
C VAL A 161 -20.73 4.47 19.45
N THR A 162 -21.29 5.62 19.82
CA THR A 162 -22.21 5.73 20.96
C THR A 162 -23.64 5.62 20.45
N VAL A 163 -24.39 4.64 20.96
CA VAL A 163 -25.80 4.43 20.65
C VAL A 163 -26.65 4.94 21.80
N SER A 164 -27.46 5.96 21.52
CA SER A 164 -28.38 6.60 22.47
C SER A 164 -29.79 6.01 22.34
N PRO A 165 -30.61 6.08 23.41
CA PRO A 165 -32.02 5.68 23.37
C PRO A 165 -32.85 6.39 22.29
#